data_AF-A0A1A8W6Z4-F1
#
_entry.id   AF-A0A1A8W6Z4-F1
#
_cell.length_a   1.000
_cell.length_b   1.000
_cell.length_c   1.000
_cell.angle_alpha   90.00
_cell.angle_beta   90.00
_cell.angle_gamma   90.00
#
_symmetry.space_group_name_H-M   'P 1'
#
loop_
_entity.id
_entity.type
_entity.pdbx_description
1 polymer ?
#
loop_
_entity_poly.entity_id
_entity_poly.type
_entity_poly.pdbx_seq_one_letter_code
_entity_poly.pdbx_strand_id
1 'polypeptide(L)'
;MEEFNESLEGLEEKINEYEKQLSLVREEIRKYEQPGNEENEQIKNLRKLECDMIEVINLTRDLINYKKQSKKSRHQGENEEDDESVHMLGKDNEENIEKVPMQVTNESAAVIGRTCSFIYENKKVYGMIENVVMENNIEQLLIEIFENSEKIVIPKNYVQLNDILQESSLSENNQYQALYRKDGQWYDCILSKSKGDTYLITYIGYNNSEYVKNDQVRIKKKKKIKEITTPAGYKIPENLIVKENDSLKVKMKKKKKRIALKKKQKSELINKEFASKTQQWRSFHEKAVSKSKHLLIAHKKTENIEYNNNHSNFNIRRKFDCNDNEE
;
A
#
# COMPACT_ATOMS: atom_id res chain seq x y z
N MET A 1 -11.58 -5.57 -6.18
CA MET A 1 -11.98 -4.41 -5.34
C MET A 1 -13.41 -3.99 -5.71
N GLU A 2 -14.27 -5.00 -5.90
CA GLU A 2 -15.73 -4.86 -6.02
C GLU A 2 -16.32 -5.23 -4.65
N GLU A 3 -17.57 -4.89 -4.38
CA GLU A 3 -18.29 -5.06 -3.10
C GLU A 3 -18.18 -3.91 -2.09
N PHE A 4 -18.72 -2.73 -2.43
CA PHE A 4 -19.58 -2.02 -1.48
C PHE A 4 -20.46 -0.97 -2.16
N ASN A 5 -21.63 -1.38 -2.63
CA ASN A 5 -22.60 -0.48 -3.26
C ASN A 5 -23.96 -0.49 -2.53
N GLU A 6 -23.98 -0.69 -1.21
CA GLU A 6 -25.21 -0.44 -0.45
C GLU A 6 -25.55 1.05 -0.55
N SER A 7 -26.65 1.37 -1.23
CA SER A 7 -27.09 2.74 -1.39
C SER A 7 -27.42 3.36 -0.04
N LEU A 8 -27.44 4.69 0.02
CA LEU A 8 -27.84 5.40 1.23
C LEU A 8 -29.28 5.02 1.64
N GLU A 9 -30.13 4.84 0.63
CA GLU A 9 -31.51 4.34 0.72
C GLU A 9 -31.56 2.91 1.26
N GLY A 10 -30.72 1.99 0.77
CA GLY A 10 -30.68 0.60 1.27
C GLY A 10 -30.21 0.48 2.73
N LEU A 11 -29.38 1.40 3.22
CA LEU A 11 -29.04 1.47 4.65
C LEU A 11 -30.20 2.01 5.50
N GLU A 12 -30.97 2.96 4.98
CA GLU A 12 -32.17 3.50 5.66
C GLU A 12 -33.28 2.43 5.73
N GLU A 13 -33.48 1.63 4.68
CA GLU A 13 -34.40 0.49 4.69
C GLU A 13 -34.02 -0.58 5.72
N LYS A 14 -32.72 -0.91 5.83
CA LYS A 14 -32.23 -1.87 6.83
C LYS A 14 -32.45 -1.39 8.26
N ILE A 15 -32.34 -0.09 8.53
CA ILE A 15 -32.68 0.47 9.85
C ILE A 15 -34.14 0.18 10.19
N ASN A 16 -35.06 0.42 9.24
CA ASN A 16 -36.48 0.14 9.46
C ASN A 16 -36.73 -1.35 9.73
N GLU A 17 -36.02 -2.24 9.04
CA GLU A 17 -36.10 -3.68 9.29
C GLU A 17 -35.58 -4.06 10.70
N TYR A 18 -34.45 -3.50 11.14
CA TYR A 18 -33.93 -3.75 12.49
C TYR A 18 -34.83 -3.18 13.58
N GLU A 19 -35.44 -2.01 13.36
CA GLU A 19 -36.40 -1.44 14.31
C GLU A 19 -37.65 -2.32 14.45
N LYS A 20 -38.14 -2.91 13.34
CA LYS A 20 -39.24 -3.88 13.37
C LYS A 20 -38.85 -5.16 14.12
N GLN A 21 -37.68 -5.72 13.83
CA GLN A 21 -37.19 -6.91 14.53
C GLN A 21 -36.95 -6.64 16.03
N LEU A 22 -36.51 -5.44 16.40
CA LEU A 22 -36.30 -5.03 17.78
C LEU A 22 -37.64 -4.95 18.53
N SER A 23 -38.71 -4.49 17.87
CA SER A 23 -40.07 -4.50 18.44
C SER A 23 -40.52 -5.92 18.79
N LEU A 24 -40.29 -6.90 17.90
CA LEU A 24 -40.64 -8.29 18.14
C LEU A 24 -39.85 -8.90 19.32
N VAL A 25 -38.55 -8.60 19.41
CA VAL A 25 -37.71 -9.05 20.55
C VAL A 25 -38.23 -8.46 21.87
N ARG A 26 -38.63 -7.18 21.88
CA ARG A 26 -39.18 -6.52 23.08
C ARG A 26 -40.54 -7.08 23.49
N GLU A 27 -41.41 -7.39 22.53
CA GLU A 27 -42.68 -8.07 22.79
C GLU A 27 -42.46 -9.45 23.39
N GLU A 28 -41.46 -10.19 22.91
CA GLU A 28 -41.12 -11.50 23.43
C GLU A 28 -40.53 -11.43 24.85
N ILE A 29 -39.64 -10.46 25.13
CA ILE A 29 -39.14 -10.20 26.49
C ILE A 29 -40.31 -9.92 27.46
N ARG A 30 -41.31 -9.14 27.02
CA ARG A 30 -42.49 -8.78 27.83
C ARG A 30 -43.32 -10.00 28.23
N LYS A 31 -43.39 -11.05 27.39
CA LYS A 31 -44.13 -12.28 27.71
C LYS A 31 -43.51 -13.06 28.88
N TYR A 32 -42.19 -12.99 29.04
CA TYR A 32 -41.47 -13.67 30.10
C TYR A 32 -41.25 -12.80 31.36
N GLU A 33 -41.56 -11.50 31.29
CA GLU A 33 -41.48 -10.53 32.41
C GLU A 33 -42.63 -10.66 33.43
N GLN A 34 -43.15 -11.87 33.64
CA GLN A 34 -44.18 -12.11 34.66
C GLN A 34 -43.56 -12.09 36.08
N PRO A 35 -44.21 -11.43 37.06
CA PRO A 35 -43.69 -11.33 38.42
C PRO A 35 -43.70 -12.72 39.08
N GLY A 36 -42.51 -13.30 39.29
CA GLY A 36 -42.34 -14.56 40.02
C GLY A 36 -41.49 -15.63 39.34
N ASN A 37 -41.08 -15.44 38.07
CA ASN A 37 -40.13 -16.35 37.42
C ASN A 37 -38.68 -15.89 37.69
N GLU A 38 -37.84 -16.82 38.14
CA GLU A 38 -36.38 -16.66 38.16
C GLU A 38 -35.89 -16.24 36.76
N GLU A 39 -34.87 -15.36 36.68
CA GLU A 39 -34.33 -14.90 35.39
C GLU A 39 -33.89 -16.08 34.52
N ASN A 40 -34.80 -16.56 33.68
CA ASN A 40 -34.56 -17.72 32.85
C ASN A 40 -33.48 -17.36 31.81
N GLU A 41 -32.59 -18.30 31.50
CA GLU A 41 -31.46 -18.09 30.58
C GLU A 41 -31.92 -17.54 29.22
N GLN A 42 -33.17 -17.84 28.85
CA GLN A 42 -33.88 -17.32 27.69
C GLN A 42 -34.09 -15.78 27.72
N ILE A 43 -34.48 -15.19 28.86
CA ILE A 43 -34.65 -13.74 29.01
C ILE A 43 -33.30 -13.03 28.88
N LYS A 44 -32.24 -13.61 29.48
CA LYS A 44 -30.88 -13.07 29.37
C LYS A 44 -30.38 -13.07 27.93
N ASN A 45 -30.64 -14.13 27.18
CA ASN A 45 -30.29 -14.22 25.77
C ASN A 45 -31.08 -13.24 24.89
N LEU A 46 -32.37 -13.01 25.18
CA LEU A 46 -33.21 -12.02 24.49
C LEU A 46 -32.77 -10.58 24.80
N ARG A 47 -32.46 -10.25 26.05
CA ARG A 47 -31.90 -8.93 26.42
C ARG A 47 -30.55 -8.67 25.76
N LYS A 48 -29.70 -9.70 25.65
CA LYS A 48 -28.44 -9.61 24.89
C LYS A 48 -28.67 -9.37 23.40
N LEU A 49 -29.69 -10.01 22.81
CA LEU A 49 -30.10 -9.76 21.43
C LEU A 49 -30.63 -8.34 21.25
N GLU A 50 -31.42 -7.83 22.20
CA GLU A 50 -31.89 -6.43 22.20
C GLU A 50 -30.70 -5.45 22.17
N CYS A 51 -29.71 -5.64 23.03
CA CYS A 51 -28.49 -4.82 23.04
C CYS A 51 -27.71 -4.93 21.71
N ASP A 52 -27.46 -6.16 21.22
CA ASP A 52 -26.77 -6.41 19.95
C ASP A 52 -27.49 -5.69 18.79
N MET A 53 -28.83 -5.69 18.76
CA MET A 53 -29.64 -5.03 17.72
C MET A 53 -29.62 -3.50 17.79
N ILE A 54 -29.68 -2.92 18.99
CA ILE A 54 -29.54 -1.47 19.19
C ILE A 54 -28.17 -0.99 18.71
N GLU A 55 -27.12 -1.76 18.97
CA GLU A 55 -25.76 -1.45 18.51
C GLU A 55 -25.65 -1.48 16.98
N VAL A 56 -26.24 -2.48 16.32
CA VAL A 56 -26.31 -2.53 14.83
C VAL A 56 -27.02 -1.31 14.28
N ILE A 57 -28.15 -0.87 14.87
CA ILE A 57 -28.88 0.33 14.43
C ILE A 57 -27.99 1.58 14.55
N ASN A 58 -27.31 1.76 15.69
CA ASN A 58 -26.43 2.91 15.91
C ASN A 58 -25.24 2.92 14.94
N LEU A 59 -24.60 1.77 14.72
CA LEU A 59 -23.53 1.63 13.74
C LEU A 59 -24.01 1.90 12.31
N THR A 60 -25.24 1.49 11.96
CA THR A 60 -25.85 1.79 10.65
C THR A 60 -26.11 3.30 10.47
N ARG A 61 -26.57 3.99 11.53
CA ARG A 61 -26.75 5.46 11.54
C ARG A 61 -25.41 6.19 11.37
N ASP A 62 -24.36 5.72 12.04
CA ASP A 62 -22.99 6.22 11.87
C ASP A 62 -22.50 6.09 10.42
N LEU A 63 -22.77 4.93 9.79
CA LEU A 63 -22.47 4.65 8.38
C LEU A 63 -23.19 5.61 7.42
N ILE A 64 -24.46 5.90 7.66
CA ILE A 64 -25.26 6.84 6.86
C ILE A 64 -24.71 8.27 6.99
N ASN A 65 -24.45 8.72 8.22
CA ASN A 65 -23.90 10.05 8.50
C ASN A 65 -22.57 10.26 7.78
N TYR A 66 -21.72 9.23 7.77
CA TYR A 66 -20.46 9.27 7.04
C TYR A 66 -20.65 9.37 5.51
N LYS A 67 -21.54 8.56 4.93
CA LYS A 67 -21.87 8.65 3.49
C LYS A 67 -22.46 9.99 3.09
N LYS A 68 -23.25 10.64 3.97
CA LYS A 68 -23.76 12.01 3.75
C LYS A 68 -22.60 13.03 3.76
N GLN A 69 -21.64 12.90 4.66
CA GLN A 69 -20.46 13.77 4.73
C GLN A 69 -19.49 13.57 3.55
N SER A 70 -19.28 12.33 3.10
CA SER A 70 -18.39 12.04 1.97
C SER A 70 -18.95 12.57 0.64
N LYS A 71 -20.26 12.42 0.39
CA LYS A 71 -20.95 13.00 -0.78
C LYS A 71 -20.81 14.53 -0.82
N LYS A 72 -20.96 15.20 0.33
CA LYS A 72 -20.81 16.66 0.46
C LYS A 72 -19.39 17.16 0.18
N SER A 73 -18.37 16.33 0.46
CA SER A 73 -16.97 16.67 0.19
C SER A 73 -16.52 16.45 -1.27
N ARG A 74 -17.21 15.57 -2.01
CA ARG A 74 -16.86 15.21 -3.40
C ARG A 74 -17.31 16.26 -4.41
N HIS A 75 -18.44 16.93 -4.17
CA HIS A 75 -18.94 18.04 -5.00
C HIS A 75 -18.12 19.35 -4.93
N GLN A 76 -16.99 19.39 -4.22
CA GLN A 76 -16.08 20.54 -4.17
C GLN A 76 -14.74 20.30 -4.88
N GLY A 77 -14.54 19.15 -5.54
CA GLY A 77 -13.23 18.74 -6.09
C GLY A 77 -13.20 18.41 -7.59
N GLU A 78 -14.30 18.56 -8.32
CA GLU A 78 -14.39 18.26 -9.76
C GLU A 78 -14.32 19.57 -10.56
N ASN A 79 -13.10 20.07 -10.74
CA ASN A 79 -12.71 21.03 -11.78
C ASN A 79 -11.19 20.99 -11.84
N GLU A 80 -10.64 20.06 -12.62
CA GLU A 80 -9.42 20.23 -13.41
C GLU A 80 -9.15 18.90 -14.13
N GLU A 81 -9.06 19.02 -15.44
CA GLU A 81 -9.10 18.02 -16.50
C GLU A 81 -7.82 17.17 -16.55
N ASP A 82 -7.93 15.90 -16.95
CA ASP A 82 -6.83 15.11 -17.53
C ASP A 82 -7.32 14.55 -18.87
N ASP A 83 -6.63 14.97 -19.93
CA ASP A 83 -6.86 14.70 -21.34
C ASP A 83 -6.01 13.49 -21.79
N GLU A 84 -6.64 12.49 -22.39
CA GLU A 84 -5.99 11.32 -23.00
C GLU A 84 -5.89 11.47 -24.53
N SER A 85 -4.73 11.19 -25.12
CA SER A 85 -4.60 10.65 -26.49
C SER A 85 -3.22 9.98 -26.68
N VAL A 86 -3.07 8.66 -26.84
CA VAL A 86 -3.28 7.67 -27.94
C VAL A 86 -2.23 7.69 -29.09
N HIS A 87 -1.79 6.47 -29.48
CA HIS A 87 -1.22 5.99 -30.76
C HIS A 87 0.32 6.02 -30.96
N MET A 88 1.00 5.12 -31.69
CA MET A 88 0.88 3.69 -32.08
C MET A 88 2.11 3.35 -32.97
N LEU A 89 2.63 2.14 -32.80
CA LEU A 89 3.41 1.23 -33.68
C LEU A 89 4.22 1.73 -34.90
N GLY A 90 5.44 1.17 -35.04
CA GLY A 90 6.16 0.96 -36.30
C GLY A 90 7.24 -0.13 -36.15
N LYS A 91 7.24 -1.12 -37.05
CA LYS A 91 8.13 -2.31 -37.15
C LYS A 91 9.35 -2.02 -38.05
N ASP A 92 10.38 -2.90 -37.96
CA ASP A 92 11.20 -3.52 -39.05
C ASP A 92 12.58 -3.95 -38.45
N ASN A 93 12.85 -5.24 -38.23
CA ASN A 93 13.50 -6.27 -39.09
C ASN A 93 15.05 -6.34 -39.02
N GLU A 94 15.55 -7.45 -38.46
CA GLU A 94 16.63 -8.39 -38.92
C GLU A 94 18.01 -7.83 -39.38
N GLU A 95 19.21 -8.44 -39.18
CA GLU A 95 19.70 -9.74 -38.68
C GLU A 95 21.26 -9.70 -38.58
N ASN A 96 21.85 -10.64 -37.82
CA ASN A 96 23.15 -11.33 -38.01
C ASN A 96 24.53 -10.66 -37.70
N ILE A 97 25.30 -11.13 -36.69
CA ILE A 97 26.32 -12.24 -36.66
C ILE A 97 27.68 -11.76 -37.27
N GLU A 98 28.90 -11.87 -36.72
CA GLU A 98 29.54 -12.71 -35.68
C GLU A 98 31.01 -12.26 -35.44
N LYS A 99 31.66 -12.90 -34.45
CA LYS A 99 33.09 -13.29 -34.32
C LYS A 99 34.06 -12.48 -33.43
N VAL A 100 34.23 -13.05 -32.24
CA VAL A 100 35.42 -13.07 -31.35
C VAL A 100 36.55 -13.92 -32.00
N PRO A 101 37.82 -13.88 -31.53
CA PRO A 101 38.29 -14.69 -30.37
C PRO A 101 39.28 -13.94 -29.41
N MET A 102 39.12 -14.09 -28.08
CA MET A 102 39.97 -14.83 -27.09
C MET A 102 41.41 -14.28 -26.87
N GLN A 103 42.01 -14.20 -25.68
CA GLN A 103 41.69 -14.67 -24.33
C GLN A 103 42.66 -13.99 -23.33
N VAL A 104 42.14 -13.34 -22.30
CA VAL A 104 42.84 -13.05 -21.03
C VAL A 104 41.84 -13.43 -19.95
N THR A 105 42.29 -14.06 -18.86
CA THR A 105 41.45 -14.62 -17.78
C THR A 105 40.19 -13.77 -17.54
N ASN A 106 39.02 -14.38 -17.83
CA ASN A 106 37.76 -13.69 -18.17
C ASN A 106 37.26 -12.64 -17.17
N GLU A 107 37.66 -12.70 -15.90
CA GLU A 107 37.18 -11.80 -14.85
C GLU A 107 38.07 -10.56 -14.68
N SER A 108 39.40 -10.72 -14.76
CA SER A 108 40.38 -9.64 -14.61
C SER A 108 40.49 -8.80 -15.89
N ALA A 109 40.19 -9.38 -17.05
CA ALA A 109 40.07 -8.63 -18.30
C ALA A 109 38.77 -7.80 -18.38
N ALA A 110 37.68 -8.26 -17.75
CA ALA A 110 36.38 -7.59 -17.80
C ALA A 110 36.33 -6.26 -17.02
N VAL A 111 37.30 -6.02 -16.14
CA VAL A 111 37.43 -4.73 -15.43
C VAL A 111 38.20 -3.68 -16.23
N ILE A 112 38.91 -4.07 -17.29
CA ILE A 112 39.62 -3.13 -18.16
C ILE A 112 38.61 -2.22 -18.86
N GLY A 113 38.88 -0.92 -18.85
CA GLY A 113 38.02 0.10 -19.41
C GLY A 113 36.82 0.47 -18.55
N ARG A 114 36.67 -0.12 -17.35
CA ARG A 114 35.66 0.30 -16.37
C ARG A 114 36.13 1.49 -15.55
N THR A 115 35.17 2.28 -15.14
CA THR A 115 35.32 3.43 -14.26
C THR A 115 35.28 2.96 -12.82
N CYS A 116 36.26 3.43 -12.04
CA CYS A 116 36.40 3.09 -10.65
C CYS A 116 36.62 4.34 -9.81
N SER A 117 36.50 4.17 -8.49
CA SER A 117 36.76 5.19 -7.51
C SER A 117 37.69 4.68 -6.44
N PHE A 118 38.62 5.51 -6.00
CA PHE A 118 39.66 5.17 -5.04
C PHE A 118 40.07 6.43 -4.26
N ILE A 119 40.85 6.24 -3.20
CA ILE A 119 41.34 7.36 -2.37
C ILE A 119 42.74 7.74 -2.87
N TYR A 120 42.91 8.99 -3.27
CA TYR A 120 44.18 9.59 -3.67
C TYR A 120 44.32 10.93 -2.95
N GLU A 121 45.48 11.20 -2.34
CA GLU A 121 45.73 12.43 -1.56
C GLU A 121 44.61 12.77 -0.54
N ASN A 122 44.10 11.75 0.16
CA ASN A 122 42.97 11.86 1.12
C ASN A 122 41.64 12.33 0.51
N LYS A 123 41.49 12.29 -0.81
CA LYS A 123 40.24 12.60 -1.52
C LYS A 123 39.77 11.40 -2.32
N LYS A 124 38.45 11.27 -2.48
CA LYS A 124 37.86 10.26 -3.35
C LYS A 124 37.92 10.78 -4.79
N VAL A 125 38.69 10.10 -5.62
CA VAL A 125 38.87 10.44 -7.04
C VAL A 125 38.28 9.33 -7.92
N TYR A 126 38.06 9.66 -9.19
CA TYR A 126 37.55 8.74 -10.20
C TYR A 126 38.57 8.56 -11.33
N GLY A 127 38.65 7.35 -11.86
CA GLY A 127 39.54 7.04 -12.96
C GLY A 127 39.11 5.83 -13.76
N MET A 128 39.75 5.64 -14.91
CA MET A 128 39.51 4.53 -15.81
C MET A 128 40.61 3.47 -15.65
N ILE A 129 40.22 2.21 -15.53
CA ILE A 129 41.17 1.09 -15.45
C ILE A 129 41.74 0.87 -16.86
N GLU A 130 43.03 1.10 -17.04
CA GLU A 130 43.72 0.91 -18.32
C GLU A 130 44.25 -0.52 -18.45
N ASN A 131 44.81 -1.07 -17.37
CA ASN A 131 45.41 -2.40 -17.40
C ASN A 131 45.39 -3.06 -16.00
N VAL A 132 45.54 -4.38 -15.98
CA VAL A 132 45.69 -5.19 -14.75
C VAL A 132 47.05 -5.85 -14.77
N VAL A 133 47.87 -5.55 -13.77
CA VAL A 133 49.23 -6.08 -13.60
C VAL A 133 49.24 -7.03 -12.41
N MET A 134 49.84 -8.20 -12.60
CA MET A 134 50.07 -9.17 -11.53
C MET A 134 51.50 -9.01 -11.01
N GLU A 135 51.65 -8.52 -9.78
CA GLU A 135 52.96 -8.41 -9.13
C GLU A 135 52.92 -9.13 -7.78
N ASN A 136 53.84 -10.08 -7.56
CA ASN A 136 53.95 -10.85 -6.31
C ASN A 136 52.64 -11.51 -5.84
N ASN A 137 51.85 -12.09 -6.77
CA ASN A 137 50.50 -12.65 -6.54
C ASN A 137 49.43 -11.63 -6.09
N ILE A 138 49.69 -10.32 -6.18
CA ILE A 138 48.72 -9.27 -5.91
C ILE A 138 48.25 -8.68 -7.24
N GLU A 139 46.94 -8.69 -7.47
CA GLU A 139 46.30 -7.97 -8.58
C GLU A 139 46.40 -6.46 -8.34
N GLN A 140 47.22 -5.79 -9.14
CA GLN A 140 47.34 -4.34 -9.18
C GLN A 140 46.66 -3.79 -10.44
N LEU A 141 45.97 -2.66 -10.30
CA LEU A 141 45.24 -2.00 -11.37
C LEU A 141 45.99 -0.73 -11.76
N LEU A 142 46.33 -0.60 -13.04
CA LEU A 142 46.81 0.64 -13.64
C LEU A 142 45.60 1.50 -13.99
N ILE A 143 45.49 2.66 -13.33
CA ILE A 143 44.33 3.55 -13.43
C ILE A 143 44.78 4.92 -13.93
N GLU A 144 44.09 5.44 -14.94
CA GLU A 144 44.20 6.84 -15.40
C GLU A 144 43.21 7.71 -14.62
N ILE A 145 43.69 8.69 -13.86
CA ILE A 145 42.87 9.61 -13.07
C ILE A 145 42.23 10.66 -14.00
N PHE A 146 40.93 10.92 -13.86
CA PHE A 146 40.25 11.91 -14.72
C PHE A 146 40.63 13.38 -14.46
N GLU A 147 40.98 13.74 -13.22
CA GLU A 147 41.32 15.13 -12.86
C GLU A 147 42.64 15.59 -13.50
N ASN A 148 43.67 14.73 -13.45
CA ASN A 148 45.04 15.11 -13.80
C ASN A 148 45.62 14.28 -14.96
N SER A 149 44.87 13.31 -15.51
CA SER A 149 45.36 12.31 -16.48
C SER A 149 46.62 11.55 -16.03
N GLU A 150 46.91 11.54 -14.73
CA GLU A 150 48.03 10.80 -14.16
C GLU A 150 47.71 9.30 -14.15
N LYS A 151 48.73 8.46 -14.33
CA LYS A 151 48.59 7.00 -14.27
C LYS A 151 49.17 6.49 -12.98
N ILE A 152 48.37 5.77 -12.22
CA ILE A 152 48.78 5.22 -10.92
C ILE A 152 48.49 3.73 -10.86
N VAL A 153 49.24 3.03 -10.03
CA VAL A 153 49.06 1.60 -9.80
C VAL A 153 48.52 1.40 -8.39
N ILE A 154 47.33 0.81 -8.28
CA ILE A 154 46.66 0.58 -7.00
C ILE A 154 46.25 -0.89 -6.89
N PRO A 155 46.48 -1.57 -5.74
CA PRO A 155 45.96 -2.91 -5.50
C PRO A 155 44.43 -2.94 -5.57
N LYS A 156 43.86 -3.98 -6.19
CA LYS A 156 42.41 -4.15 -6.38
C LYS A 156 41.57 -3.93 -5.11
N ASN A 157 42.11 -4.26 -3.93
CA ASN A 157 41.44 -4.11 -2.63
C ASN A 157 41.08 -2.65 -2.26
N TYR A 158 41.80 -1.67 -2.79
CA TYR A 158 41.58 -0.24 -2.49
C TYR A 158 40.72 0.46 -3.56
N VAL A 159 40.24 -0.30 -4.55
CA VAL A 159 39.51 0.22 -5.71
C VAL A 159 38.06 -0.22 -5.62
N GLN A 160 37.15 0.74 -5.69
CA GLN A 160 35.73 0.49 -5.74
C GLN A 160 35.22 0.72 -7.17
N LEU A 161 34.77 -0.34 -7.84
CA LEU A 161 34.13 -0.25 -9.15
C LEU A 161 32.79 0.49 -9.06
N ASN A 162 32.48 1.29 -10.07
CA ASN A 162 31.18 1.96 -10.15
C ASN A 162 30.05 0.97 -10.50
N ASP A 163 28.88 1.22 -9.92
CA ASP A 163 27.65 0.49 -10.25
C ASP A 163 27.29 0.74 -11.71
N ILE A 164 26.93 -0.32 -12.44
CA ILE A 164 26.48 -0.23 -13.82
C ILE A 164 25.00 0.13 -13.84
N LEU A 165 24.65 1.21 -14.54
CA LEU A 165 23.26 1.52 -14.81
C LEU A 165 22.72 0.59 -15.90
N GLN A 166 21.76 -0.27 -15.54
CA GLN A 166 21.07 -1.15 -16.46
C GLN A 166 19.92 -0.42 -17.16
N GLU A 167 19.63 -0.79 -18.40
CA GLU A 167 18.53 -0.20 -19.18
C GLU A 167 17.17 -0.36 -18.51
N SER A 168 16.94 -1.46 -17.79
CA SER A 168 15.72 -1.69 -17.02
C SER A 168 15.47 -0.68 -15.89
N SER A 169 16.51 0.01 -15.42
CA SER A 169 16.42 1.03 -14.37
C SER A 169 16.16 2.44 -14.92
N LEU A 170 16.15 2.59 -16.24
CA LEU A 170 15.82 3.86 -16.88
C LEU A 170 14.31 4.08 -16.79
N SER A 171 13.91 5.04 -15.96
CA SER A 171 12.57 5.61 -15.98
C SER A 171 12.65 7.11 -16.21
N GLU A 172 11.68 7.66 -16.93
CA GLU A 172 11.61 9.10 -17.23
C GLU A 172 11.47 9.97 -15.97
N ASN A 173 11.02 9.37 -14.85
CA ASN A 173 10.86 10.06 -13.57
C ASN A 173 12.16 10.15 -12.74
N ASN A 174 13.22 9.46 -13.17
CA ASN A 174 14.49 9.50 -12.48
C ASN A 174 15.35 10.67 -12.99
N GLN A 175 16.02 11.34 -12.06
CA GLN A 175 17.07 12.31 -12.40
C GLN A 175 18.39 11.54 -12.46
N TYR A 176 19.17 11.77 -13.51
CA TYR A 176 20.46 11.11 -13.71
C TYR A 176 21.61 12.08 -13.47
N GLN A 177 22.75 11.51 -13.10
CA GLN A 177 24.01 12.22 -13.05
C GLN A 177 25.04 11.44 -13.84
N ALA A 178 25.90 12.15 -14.55
CA ALA A 178 27.00 11.58 -15.29
C ALA A 178 28.33 12.14 -14.81
N LEU A 179 29.36 11.29 -14.86
CA LEU A 179 30.74 11.65 -14.54
C LEU A 179 31.38 12.38 -15.72
N TYR A 180 31.84 13.61 -15.49
CA TYR A 180 32.51 14.39 -16.50
C TYR A 180 34.01 14.08 -16.52
N ARG A 181 34.53 13.74 -17.70
CA ARG A 181 35.91 13.22 -17.85
C ARG A 181 36.99 14.26 -17.54
N LYS A 182 36.72 15.56 -17.67
CA LYS A 182 37.76 16.60 -17.52
C LYS A 182 38.07 16.95 -16.06
N ASP A 183 37.11 16.79 -15.16
CA ASP A 183 37.25 17.20 -13.77
C ASP A 183 36.91 16.08 -12.78
N GLY A 184 36.50 14.90 -13.26
CA GLY A 184 36.11 13.79 -12.41
C GLY A 184 34.87 14.05 -11.55
N GLN A 185 34.06 15.06 -11.87
CA GLN A 185 32.87 15.44 -11.08
C GLN A 185 31.57 14.92 -11.70
N TRP A 186 30.57 14.74 -10.85
CA TRP A 186 29.23 14.28 -11.26
C TRP A 186 28.30 15.46 -11.53
N TYR A 187 27.82 15.58 -12.77
CA TYR A 187 26.89 16.62 -13.19
C TYR A 187 25.50 16.05 -13.47
N ASP A 188 24.46 16.88 -13.26
CA ASP A 188 23.10 16.50 -13.60
C ASP A 188 22.95 16.42 -15.13
N CYS A 189 22.34 15.33 -15.61
CA CYS A 189 22.20 15.07 -17.04
C CYS A 189 20.83 14.49 -17.40
N ILE A 190 20.47 14.62 -18.67
CA ILE A 190 19.30 13.98 -19.28
C ILE A 190 19.80 12.90 -20.22
N LEU A 191 19.28 11.68 -20.08
CA LEU A 191 19.53 10.57 -20.99
C LEU A 191 18.64 10.71 -22.22
N SER A 192 19.22 10.75 -23.41
CA SER A 192 18.46 10.90 -24.66
C SER A 192 18.32 9.59 -25.41
N LYS A 193 19.42 8.83 -25.57
CA LYS A 193 19.44 7.56 -26.31
C LYS A 193 20.39 6.56 -25.66
N SER A 194 20.05 5.28 -25.70
CA SER A 194 20.95 4.16 -25.36
C SER A 194 21.52 3.56 -26.65
N LYS A 195 22.79 3.18 -26.63
CA LYS A 195 23.49 2.46 -27.70
C LYS A 195 24.36 1.38 -27.07
N GLY A 196 23.79 0.20 -26.86
CA GLY A 196 24.43 -0.91 -26.16
C GLY A 196 24.89 -0.49 -24.76
N ASP A 197 26.20 -0.52 -24.53
CA ASP A 197 26.83 -0.17 -23.24
C ASP A 197 27.05 1.34 -23.02
N THR A 198 26.63 2.18 -23.97
CA THR A 198 26.80 3.63 -23.90
C THR A 198 25.46 4.36 -23.93
N TYR A 199 25.41 5.50 -23.25
CA TYR A 199 24.27 6.41 -23.24
C TYR A 199 24.67 7.77 -23.79
N LEU A 200 23.85 8.31 -24.67
CA LEU A 200 23.91 9.70 -25.07
C LEU A 200 23.26 10.53 -23.96
N ILE A 201 24.10 11.27 -23.24
CA ILE A 201 23.67 12.21 -22.21
C ILE A 201 23.75 13.63 -22.73
N THR A 202 22.93 14.52 -22.15
CA THR A 202 23.07 15.97 -22.28
C THR A 202 23.19 16.59 -20.90
N TYR A 203 24.27 17.31 -20.63
CA TYR A 203 24.52 17.96 -19.35
C TYR A 203 23.60 19.17 -19.16
N ILE A 204 22.89 19.21 -18.03
CA ILE A 204 21.97 20.30 -17.70
C ILE A 204 22.78 21.56 -17.38
N GLY A 205 22.50 22.66 -18.08
CA GLY A 205 23.13 23.96 -17.87
C GLY A 205 24.27 24.29 -18.85
N TYR A 206 24.89 23.28 -19.45
CA TYR A 206 25.97 23.47 -20.44
C TYR A 206 25.53 23.12 -21.87
N ASN A 207 24.39 22.42 -22.04
CA ASN A 207 23.89 21.93 -23.35
C ASN A 207 24.93 21.15 -24.17
N ASN A 208 25.94 20.59 -23.50
CA ASN A 208 26.90 19.71 -24.11
C ASN A 208 26.37 18.28 -24.06
N SER A 209 26.47 17.56 -25.17
CA SER A 209 26.05 16.16 -25.27
C SER A 209 27.25 15.26 -25.50
N GLU A 210 27.28 14.14 -24.79
CA GLU A 210 28.42 13.21 -24.79
C GLU A 210 27.91 11.77 -24.75
N TYR A 211 28.63 10.86 -25.40
CA TYR A 211 28.40 9.43 -25.21
C TYR A 211 29.25 8.94 -24.04
N VAL A 212 28.59 8.51 -22.98
CA VAL A 212 29.22 7.99 -21.76
C VAL A 212 28.88 6.53 -21.58
N LYS A 213 29.76 5.79 -20.90
CA LYS A 213 29.51 4.38 -20.59
C LYS A 213 28.46 4.25 -19.47
N ASN A 214 27.84 3.07 -19.39
CA ASN A 214 26.84 2.72 -18.37
C ASN A 214 27.35 2.81 -16.90
N ASP A 215 28.66 2.74 -16.68
CA ASP A 215 29.35 2.89 -15.39
C ASP A 215 29.72 4.34 -15.03
N GLN A 216 29.54 5.26 -15.98
CA GLN A 216 29.74 6.70 -15.82
C GLN A 216 28.41 7.43 -15.58
N VAL A 217 27.29 6.71 -15.53
CA VAL A 217 25.96 7.27 -15.25
C VAL A 217 25.39 6.64 -13.99
N ARG A 218 24.75 7.45 -13.15
CA ARG A 218 24.04 6.97 -11.95
C ARG A 218 22.71 7.67 -11.76
N ILE A 219 21.81 7.01 -11.04
CA ILE A 219 20.55 7.63 -10.60
C ILE A 219 20.84 8.55 -9.43
N LYS A 220 20.37 9.80 -9.53
CA LYS A 220 20.47 10.79 -8.46
C LYS A 220 19.64 10.34 -7.27
N LYS A 221 20.30 10.03 -6.15
CA LYS A 221 19.62 9.66 -4.91
C LYS A 221 18.77 10.85 -4.44
N LYS A 222 17.44 10.66 -4.38
CA LYS A 222 16.52 11.65 -3.81
C LYS A 222 16.92 11.86 -2.34
N LYS A 223 17.26 13.10 -1.96
CA LYS A 223 17.58 13.41 -0.56
C LYS A 223 16.37 13.03 0.30
N LYS A 224 16.54 12.10 1.23
CA LYS A 224 15.50 11.74 2.20
C LYS A 224 15.21 13.00 3.03
N ILE A 225 14.06 13.62 2.79
CA ILE A 225 13.63 14.79 3.55
C ILE A 225 13.23 14.26 4.92
N LYS A 226 13.85 14.77 5.99
CA LYS A 226 13.49 14.36 7.35
C LYS A 226 12.04 14.77 7.61
N GLU A 227 11.25 13.84 8.14
CA GLU A 227 9.88 14.12 8.56
C GLU A 227 9.87 14.53 10.03
N ILE A 228 9.17 15.62 10.35
CA ILE A 228 8.95 16.06 11.72
C ILE A 228 7.50 15.83 12.13
N THR A 229 7.29 15.33 13.34
CA THR A 229 5.95 15.22 13.93
C THR A 229 5.63 16.51 14.66
N THR A 230 4.58 17.20 14.24
CA THR A 230 4.09 18.38 14.97
C THR A 230 3.42 17.96 16.28
N PRO A 231 3.30 18.85 17.30
CA PRO A 231 2.61 18.55 18.56
C PRO A 231 1.18 18.03 18.38
N ALA A 232 0.52 18.41 17.28
CA ALA A 232 -0.80 17.92 16.89
C ALA A 232 -0.78 16.55 16.18
N GLY A 233 0.35 15.82 16.18
CA GLY A 233 0.49 14.47 15.63
C GLY A 233 0.68 14.38 14.10
N TYR A 234 0.61 15.48 13.35
CA TYR A 234 0.79 15.45 11.89
C TYR A 234 2.27 15.28 11.50
N LYS A 235 2.53 14.42 10.52
CA LYS A 235 3.87 14.20 9.93
C LYS A 235 4.11 15.19 8.80
N ILE A 236 5.06 16.11 8.97
CA ILE A 236 5.33 17.16 7.98
C ILE A 236 6.80 17.09 7.55
N PRO A 237 7.10 17.05 6.24
CA PRO A 237 8.47 17.12 5.74
C PRO A 237 9.16 18.43 6.12
N GLU A 238 10.44 18.37 6.48
CA GLU A 238 11.28 19.52 6.86
C GLU A 238 11.27 20.65 5.80
N ASN A 239 11.24 20.27 4.51
CA ASN A 239 11.20 21.23 3.39
C ASN A 239 9.93 22.11 3.35
N LEU A 240 8.85 21.69 4.02
CA LEU A 240 7.58 22.44 4.10
C LEU A 240 7.48 23.30 5.37
N ILE A 241 8.51 23.29 6.22
CA ILE A 241 8.63 24.23 7.33
C ILE A 241 8.98 25.60 6.75
N VAL A 242 8.23 26.60 7.20
CA VAL A 242 8.49 27.99 6.82
C VAL A 242 9.65 28.48 7.67
N LYS A 243 10.76 28.86 7.02
CA LYS A 243 11.90 29.49 7.68
C LYS A 243 11.72 31.01 7.69
N GLU A 244 12.34 31.71 8.63
CA GLU A 244 12.21 33.17 8.77
C GLU A 244 12.78 33.92 7.58
N ASN A 245 13.90 33.44 7.03
CA ASN A 245 14.58 34.01 5.85
C ASN A 245 13.87 33.75 4.51
N ASP A 246 12.78 32.98 4.47
CA ASP A 246 12.09 32.67 3.21
C ASP A 246 11.32 33.89 2.66
N SER A 247 11.35 34.08 1.34
CA SER A 247 10.51 35.08 0.64
C SER A 247 9.01 34.82 0.84
N LEU A 248 8.19 35.89 0.89
CA LEU A 248 6.73 35.82 1.10
C LEU A 248 6.03 34.83 0.14
N LYS A 249 6.45 34.79 -1.13
CA LYS A 249 5.92 33.87 -2.15
C LYS A 249 6.18 32.40 -1.78
N VAL A 250 7.38 32.10 -1.28
CA VAL A 250 7.79 30.75 -0.84
C VAL A 250 7.03 30.37 0.44
N LYS A 251 6.89 31.29 1.39
CA LYS A 251 6.13 31.07 2.64
C LYS A 251 4.68 30.69 2.36
N MET A 252 4.01 31.41 1.45
CA MET A 252 2.63 31.13 1.06
C MET A 252 2.48 29.78 0.35
N LYS A 253 3.40 29.44 -0.57
CA LYS A 253 3.40 28.16 -1.28
C LYS A 253 3.60 26.99 -0.31
N LYS A 254 4.55 27.09 0.63
CA LYS A 254 4.77 26.09 1.69
C LYS A 254 3.55 25.97 2.62
N LYS A 255 2.95 27.09 3.03
CA LYS A 255 1.74 27.11 3.87
C LYS A 255 0.56 26.40 3.18
N LYS A 256 0.30 26.68 1.90
CA LYS A 256 -0.75 26.02 1.12
C LYS A 256 -0.53 24.51 1.03
N LYS A 257 0.69 24.08 0.68
CA LYS A 257 1.06 22.65 0.63
C LYS A 257 0.92 21.95 1.99
N ARG A 258 1.32 22.61 3.08
CA ARG A 258 1.18 22.08 4.44
C ARG A 258 -0.28 21.89 4.85
N ILE A 259 -1.15 22.86 4.54
CA ILE A 259 -2.58 22.75 4.83
C ILE A 259 -3.21 21.60 4.05
N ALA A 260 -2.88 21.48 2.76
CA ALA A 260 -3.34 20.36 1.93
C ALA A 260 -2.89 19.00 2.48
N LEU A 261 -1.62 18.88 2.89
CA LEU A 261 -1.08 17.66 3.48
C LEU A 261 -1.79 17.30 4.81
N LYS A 262 -2.01 18.29 5.69
CA LYS A 262 -2.76 18.08 6.94
C LYS A 262 -4.20 17.63 6.67
N LYS A 263 -4.86 18.23 5.66
CA LYS A 263 -6.22 17.83 5.24
C LYS A 263 -6.24 16.39 4.76
N LYS A 264 -5.26 15.98 3.94
CA LYS A 264 -5.11 14.61 3.44
C LYS A 264 -4.89 13.61 4.58
N GLN A 265 -3.96 13.90 5.49
CA GLN A 265 -3.72 13.03 6.66
C GLN A 265 -4.97 12.91 7.56
N LYS A 266 -5.71 14.01 7.74
CA LYS A 266 -6.98 13.99 8.48
C LYS A 266 -8.01 13.10 7.78
N SER A 267 -8.19 13.22 6.46
CA SER A 267 -9.12 12.35 5.72
C SER A 267 -8.71 10.88 5.74
N GLU A 268 -7.41 10.58 5.69
CA GLU A 268 -6.90 9.20 5.79
C GLU A 268 -7.17 8.59 7.15
N LEU A 269 -7.00 9.34 8.24
CA LEU A 269 -7.36 8.89 9.59
C LEU A 269 -8.86 8.61 9.71
N ILE A 270 -9.68 9.54 9.22
CA ILE A 270 -11.14 9.39 9.20
C ILE A 270 -11.57 8.17 8.36
N ASN A 271 -10.96 7.95 7.19
CA ASN A 271 -11.25 6.78 6.34
C ASN A 271 -10.86 5.47 7.04
N LYS A 272 -9.76 5.45 7.80
CA LYS A 272 -9.34 4.26 8.58
C LYS A 272 -10.31 3.97 9.72
N GLU A 273 -10.71 5.00 10.46
CA GLU A 273 -11.74 4.88 11.50
C GLU A 273 -13.05 4.37 10.91
N PHE A 274 -13.44 4.88 9.74
CA PHE A 274 -14.63 4.42 9.03
C PHE A 274 -14.52 2.96 8.58
N ALA A 275 -13.38 2.54 8.02
CA ALA A 275 -13.17 1.14 7.64
C ALA A 275 -13.28 0.21 8.86
N SER A 276 -12.70 0.61 10.00
CA SER A 276 -12.82 -0.12 11.27
C SER A 276 -14.27 -0.18 11.76
N LYS A 277 -14.98 0.95 11.77
CA LYS A 277 -16.41 1.00 12.16
C LYS A 277 -17.29 0.16 11.22
N THR A 278 -16.99 0.15 9.93
CA THR A 278 -17.71 -0.68 8.94
C THR A 278 -17.46 -2.16 9.20
N GLN A 279 -16.23 -2.55 9.52
CA GLN A 279 -15.90 -3.93 9.88
C GLN A 279 -16.61 -4.37 11.17
N GLN A 280 -16.63 -3.50 12.19
CA GLN A 280 -17.40 -3.73 13.42
C GLN A 280 -18.89 -3.92 13.08
N TRP A 281 -19.47 -3.00 12.31
CA TRP A 281 -20.85 -3.11 11.87
C TRP A 281 -21.14 -4.45 11.17
N ARG A 282 -20.27 -4.92 10.26
CA ARG A 282 -20.44 -6.24 9.62
C ARG A 282 -20.51 -7.37 10.64
N SER A 283 -19.58 -7.39 11.60
CA SER A 283 -19.54 -8.44 12.64
C SER A 283 -20.78 -8.44 13.54
N PHE A 284 -21.27 -7.26 13.92
CA PHE A 284 -22.49 -7.12 14.71
C PHE A 284 -23.75 -7.45 13.90
N HIS A 285 -23.79 -7.04 12.63
CA HIS A 285 -24.87 -7.34 11.70
C HIS A 285 -25.03 -8.84 11.48
N GLU A 286 -23.96 -9.56 11.16
CA GLU A 286 -23.99 -11.02 10.98
C GLU A 286 -24.47 -11.75 12.23
N LYS A 287 -23.99 -11.32 13.41
CA LYS A 287 -24.38 -11.89 14.70
C LYS A 287 -25.86 -11.64 15.02
N ALA A 288 -26.36 -10.43 14.78
CA ALA A 288 -27.76 -10.07 15.02
C ALA A 288 -28.70 -10.80 14.05
N VAL A 289 -28.37 -10.85 12.76
CA VAL A 289 -29.17 -11.56 11.75
C VAL A 289 -29.23 -13.07 12.04
N SER A 290 -28.12 -13.69 12.42
CA SER A 290 -28.09 -15.13 12.75
C SER A 290 -29.02 -15.47 13.92
N LYS A 291 -28.98 -14.68 15.00
CA LYS A 291 -29.86 -14.87 16.17
C LYS A 291 -31.32 -14.52 15.89
N SER A 292 -31.58 -13.46 15.12
CA SER A 292 -32.93 -13.03 14.74
C SER A 292 -33.62 -14.04 13.83
N LYS A 293 -32.91 -14.64 12.86
CA LYS A 293 -33.43 -15.74 12.04
C LYS A 293 -33.91 -16.92 12.88
N HIS A 294 -33.14 -17.29 13.91
CA HIS A 294 -33.53 -18.35 14.83
C HIS A 294 -34.84 -18.02 15.58
N LEU A 295 -34.99 -16.77 16.03
CA LEU A 295 -36.22 -16.30 16.70
C LEU A 295 -37.43 -16.29 15.76
N LEU A 296 -37.28 -15.78 14.53
CA LEU A 296 -38.34 -15.74 13.52
C LEU A 296 -38.80 -17.14 13.10
N ILE A 297 -37.90 -18.12 13.04
CA ILE A 297 -38.23 -19.53 12.75
C ILE A 297 -39.01 -20.16 13.92
N ALA A 298 -38.69 -19.80 15.16
CA ALA A 298 -39.44 -20.26 16.33
C ALA A 298 -40.89 -19.72 16.34
N HIS A 299 -41.08 -18.44 16.00
CA HIS A 299 -42.42 -17.83 15.90
C HIS A 299 -43.30 -18.41 14.78
N LYS A 300 -42.71 -18.72 13.61
CA LYS A 300 -43.45 -19.37 12.49
C LYS A 300 -43.91 -20.79 12.81
N LYS A 301 -43.22 -21.50 13.71
CA LYS A 301 -43.64 -22.84 14.16
C LYS A 301 -44.79 -22.78 15.16
N THR A 302 -44.88 -21.75 15.99
CA THR A 302 -45.98 -21.58 16.95
C THR A 302 -47.31 -21.18 16.28
N GLU A 303 -47.29 -20.51 15.13
CA GLU A 303 -48.52 -20.16 14.39
C GLU A 303 -49.13 -21.33 13.59
N ASN A 304 -48.36 -22.39 13.29
CA ASN A 304 -48.84 -23.55 12.52
C ASN A 304 -49.38 -24.71 13.38
N ILE A 305 -49.48 -24.55 14.69
CA ILE A 305 -50.14 -25.54 15.57
C ILE A 305 -51.62 -25.15 15.67
N GLU A 306 -52.35 -25.31 14.57
CA GLU A 306 -53.79 -25.49 14.66
C GLU A 306 -54.07 -26.81 15.39
N TYR A 307 -54.97 -26.73 16.35
CA TYR A 307 -55.43 -27.81 17.22
C TYR A 307 -55.99 -28.98 16.40
N ASN A 308 -55.14 -29.96 16.07
CA ASN A 308 -55.64 -31.29 15.71
C ASN A 308 -55.87 -32.09 16.99
N ASN A 309 -57.09 -31.98 17.51
CA ASN A 309 -57.68 -32.93 18.45
C ASN A 309 -57.75 -34.31 17.78
N ASN A 310 -56.66 -35.07 17.82
CA ASN A 310 -56.68 -36.49 17.49
C ASN A 310 -56.80 -37.30 18.78
N HIS A 311 -57.98 -37.88 18.95
CA HIS A 311 -58.32 -38.86 19.96
C HIS A 311 -57.26 -39.97 19.99
N SER A 312 -56.50 -40.04 21.07
CA SER A 312 -55.51 -41.08 21.31
C SER A 312 -56.22 -42.40 21.65
N ASN A 313 -56.32 -43.31 20.67
CA ASN A 313 -56.59 -44.72 20.96
C ASN A 313 -55.34 -45.33 21.63
N PHE A 314 -55.31 -45.28 22.96
CA PHE A 314 -54.37 -46.04 23.77
C PHE A 314 -54.70 -47.54 23.67
N ASN A 315 -53.99 -48.26 22.80
CA ASN A 315 -53.91 -49.71 22.92
C ASN A 315 -52.87 -50.07 24.00
N ILE A 316 -53.38 -50.38 25.20
CA ILE A 316 -52.60 -50.97 26.28
C ILE A 316 -52.21 -52.39 25.86
N ARG A 317 -50.95 -52.59 25.45
CA ARG A 317 -50.39 -53.93 25.29
C ARG A 317 -49.95 -54.43 26.67
N ARG A 318 -50.77 -55.29 27.25
CA ARG A 318 -50.55 -55.98 28.52
C ARG A 318 -49.22 -56.77 28.46
N LYS A 319 -48.44 -56.65 29.54
CA LYS A 319 -47.10 -57.22 29.70
C LYS A 319 -47.13 -58.74 29.70
N PHE A 320 -46.03 -59.31 29.22
CA PHE A 320 -45.64 -60.72 29.33
C PHE A 320 -45.78 -61.24 30.76
N ASP A 321 -46.31 -62.46 30.87
CA ASP A 321 -46.23 -63.32 32.05
C ASP A 321 -44.76 -63.69 32.33
N CYS A 322 -44.30 -63.42 33.55
CA CYS A 322 -43.29 -64.23 34.20
C CYS A 322 -43.89 -64.71 35.52
N ASN A 323 -44.16 -66.00 35.52
CA ASN A 323 -44.56 -66.84 36.63
C ASN A 323 -43.37 -66.99 37.58
N ASP A 324 -43.53 -66.69 38.87
CA ASP A 324 -42.74 -67.30 39.94
C ASP A 324 -43.65 -67.55 41.14
N ASN A 325 -43.62 -68.83 41.56
CA ASN A 325 -44.36 -69.43 42.66
C ASN A 325 -43.86 -68.94 44.01
N GLU A 326 -44.79 -68.84 44.97
CA GLU A 326 -44.71 -69.12 46.42
C GLU A 326 -46.09 -68.66 46.94
N GLU A 327 -47.02 -69.50 47.42
CA GLU A 327 -46.93 -70.68 48.31
C GLU A 327 -48.20 -71.54 48.14
#